data_AF-A0AAV0Q0I2-F1
#
_entry.id   AF-A0AAV0Q0I2-F1
#
_cell.length_a   1.000
_cell.length_b   1.000
_cell.length_c   1.000
_cell.angle_alpha   90.00
_cell.angle_beta   90.00
_cell.angle_gamma   90.00
#
_symmetry.space_group_name_H-M   'P 1'
#
loop_
_entity.id
_entity.type
_entity.pdbx_description
1 polymer ?
#
loop_
_entity_poly.entity_id
_entity_poly.type
_entity_poly.pdbx_seq_one_letter_code
_entity_poly.pdbx_strand_id
1 'polypeptide(L)'
;MRPMLQSTFCLQPPGDTPTRRSTFDAIIAGCIPVFFEDQSARTQYRWHLPEEAYGEFAVHIQKEDVVYKGLKILDVLMGISRARVRRMRQKVIELIPRVVYRKHGSSSSKGWKGQKDAFDIAIDGALEKIRSRVKGEVEIGDLSSV
;
A
#
# COMPACT_ATOMS: atom_id res chain seq x y z
N MET A 1 -1.39 0.31 18.54
CA MET A 1 -2.12 1.23 17.63
C MET A 1 -2.43 2.62 18.21
N ARG A 2 -2.70 2.81 19.53
CA ARG A 2 -3.04 4.14 20.07
C ARG A 2 -2.11 5.29 19.64
N PRO A 3 -0.77 5.12 19.61
CA PRO A 3 0.12 6.17 19.09
C PRO A 3 -0.14 6.51 17.63
N MET A 4 -0.35 5.49 16.77
CA MET A 4 -0.58 5.68 15.33
C MET A 4 -1.87 6.44 15.03
N LEU A 5 -2.93 6.25 15.82
CA LEU A 5 -4.20 6.98 15.66
C LEU A 5 -4.04 8.49 15.89
N GLN A 6 -3.06 8.87 16.71
CA GLN A 6 -2.74 10.26 17.06
C GLN A 6 -1.60 10.83 16.20
N SER A 7 -0.84 9.98 15.53
CA SER A 7 0.25 10.39 14.65
C SER A 7 -0.24 10.84 13.28
N THR A 8 0.49 11.79 12.68
CA THR A 8 0.31 12.17 11.27
C THR A 8 1.11 11.25 10.35
N PHE A 9 2.36 10.96 10.73
CA PHE A 9 3.30 10.17 9.95
C PHE A 9 3.77 8.96 10.77
N CYS A 10 3.92 7.81 10.10
CA CYS A 10 4.38 6.57 10.70
C CYS A 10 5.59 6.06 9.93
N LEU A 11 6.75 6.10 10.58
CA LEU A 11 8.02 5.67 9.98
C LEU A 11 8.03 4.16 9.75
N GLN A 12 8.41 3.75 8.55
CA GLN A 12 8.53 2.37 8.09
C GLN A 12 9.97 2.07 7.66
N PRO A 13 10.95 2.08 8.60
CA PRO A 13 12.31 1.68 8.30
C PRO A 13 12.37 0.23 7.80
N PRO A 14 13.37 -0.10 6.96
CA PRO A 14 13.57 -1.46 6.47
C PRO A 14 13.88 -2.42 7.63
N GLY A 15 13.61 -3.71 7.41
CA GLY A 15 14.01 -4.80 8.29
C GLY A 15 14.62 -5.93 7.46
N ASP A 16 14.59 -7.16 7.98
CA ASP A 16 15.17 -8.34 7.29
C ASP A 16 14.45 -8.68 5.97
N THR A 17 13.18 -8.27 5.84
CA THR A 17 12.40 -8.40 4.60
C THR A 17 11.85 -7.05 4.19
N PRO A 18 11.54 -6.84 2.89
CA PRO A 18 10.91 -5.61 2.42
C PRO A 18 9.48 -5.43 2.95
N THR A 19 8.90 -6.45 3.60
CA THR A 19 7.52 -6.42 4.11
C THR A 19 7.47 -6.03 5.58
N ARG A 20 6.43 -5.29 5.98
CA ARG A 20 6.22 -4.90 7.38
C ARG A 20 4.76 -4.82 7.74
N ARG A 21 4.35 -5.54 8.80
CA ARG A 21 2.99 -5.46 9.36
C ARG A 21 2.61 -4.02 9.72
N SER A 22 3.56 -3.23 10.22
CA SER A 22 3.35 -1.85 10.64
C SER A 22 2.89 -0.91 9.51
N THR A 23 3.14 -1.26 8.25
CA THR A 23 2.62 -0.52 7.09
C THR A 23 1.10 -0.59 7.05
N PHE A 24 0.54 -1.79 7.23
CA PHE A 24 -0.91 -1.98 7.27
C PHE A 24 -1.54 -1.37 8.51
N ASP A 25 -0.90 -1.52 9.68
CA ASP A 25 -1.37 -0.89 10.92
C ASP A 25 -1.41 0.64 10.79
N ALA A 26 -0.43 1.25 10.09
CA ALA A 26 -0.41 2.69 9.81
C ALA A 26 -1.57 3.09 8.90
N ILE A 27 -1.81 2.35 7.80
CA ILE A 27 -2.92 2.62 6.88
C ILE A 27 -4.26 2.53 7.60
N ILE A 28 -4.49 1.45 8.37
CA ILE A 28 -5.71 1.24 9.15
C ILE A 28 -5.92 2.37 10.18
N ALA A 29 -4.84 2.87 10.78
CA ALA A 29 -4.89 3.99 11.71
C ALA A 29 -5.06 5.36 11.03
N GLY A 30 -5.04 5.44 9.69
CA GLY A 30 -5.04 6.70 8.96
C GLY A 30 -3.74 7.51 9.14
N CYS A 31 -2.65 6.84 9.47
CA CYS A 31 -1.32 7.41 9.64
C CYS A 31 -0.53 7.29 8.33
N ILE A 32 0.04 8.38 7.84
CA ILE A 32 0.75 8.42 6.55
C ILE A 32 2.05 7.62 6.66
N PRO A 33 2.22 6.53 5.89
CA PRO A 33 3.47 5.75 5.91
C PRO A 33 4.64 6.58 5.37
N VAL A 34 5.79 6.49 6.04
CA VAL A 34 7.06 7.06 5.57
C VAL A 34 8.04 5.93 5.32
N PHE A 35 8.31 5.63 4.06
CA PHE A 35 9.21 4.56 3.65
C PHE A 35 10.63 5.06 3.42
N PHE A 36 11.58 4.15 3.62
CA PHE A 36 13.00 4.43 3.42
C PHE A 36 13.69 3.55 2.37
N GLU A 37 12.94 2.63 1.76
CA GLU A 37 13.40 1.81 0.65
C GLU A 37 12.29 1.63 -0.39
N ASP A 38 12.66 1.69 -1.67
CA ASP A 38 11.75 1.54 -2.80
C ASP A 38 11.07 0.16 -2.82
N GLN A 39 11.77 -0.90 -2.39
CA GLN A 39 11.17 -2.24 -2.36
C GLN A 39 10.02 -2.31 -1.35
N SER A 40 10.22 -1.80 -0.13
CA SER A 40 9.15 -1.68 0.87
C SER A 40 8.03 -0.76 0.41
N ALA A 41 8.36 0.24 -0.40
CA ALA A 41 7.44 1.28 -0.82
C ALA A 41 6.70 1.00 -2.13
N ARG A 42 7.07 0.07 -3.00
CA ARG A 42 6.46 0.02 -4.35
C ARG A 42 6.31 -1.37 -4.94
N THR A 43 7.18 -2.30 -4.57
CA THR A 43 7.18 -3.63 -5.19
C THR A 43 6.29 -4.61 -4.43
N GLN A 44 6.08 -4.36 -3.13
CA GLN A 44 5.27 -5.23 -2.28
C GLN A 44 3.79 -4.85 -2.33
N TYR A 45 2.93 -5.88 -2.36
CA TYR A 45 1.47 -5.76 -2.26
C TYR A 45 0.78 -4.95 -3.37
N ARG A 46 1.31 -4.96 -4.60
CA ARG A 46 0.78 -4.23 -5.77
C ARG A 46 -0.74 -4.38 -6.00
N TRP A 47 -1.31 -5.55 -5.71
CA TRP A 47 -2.77 -5.76 -5.80
C TRP A 47 -3.54 -4.88 -4.80
N HIS A 48 -3.03 -4.71 -3.59
CA HIS A 48 -3.68 -3.94 -2.52
C HIS A 48 -3.28 -2.47 -2.52
N LEU A 49 -2.02 -2.17 -2.85
CA LEU A 49 -1.41 -0.84 -2.83
C LEU A 49 -0.84 -0.56 -4.23
N PRO A 50 -1.60 0.12 -5.10
CA PRO A 50 -1.17 0.41 -6.48
C PRO A 50 0.10 1.26 -6.51
N GLU A 51 1.03 0.91 -7.39
CA GLU A 51 2.37 1.51 -7.48
C GLU A 51 2.29 3.02 -7.82
N GLU A 52 1.40 3.35 -8.74
CA GLU A 52 1.10 4.71 -9.22
C GLU A 52 0.55 5.63 -8.12
N ALA A 53 -0.12 5.07 -7.11
CA ALA A 53 -0.76 5.83 -6.05
C ALA A 53 0.19 6.16 -4.89
N TYR A 54 1.39 5.57 -4.82
CA TYR A 54 2.28 5.73 -3.65
C TYR A 54 2.66 7.18 -3.35
N GLY A 55 2.86 8.00 -4.38
CA GLY A 55 3.14 9.43 -4.20
C GLY A 55 1.97 10.21 -3.58
N GLU A 56 0.75 9.66 -3.63
CA GLU A 56 -0.46 10.27 -3.10
C GLU A 56 -0.69 9.92 -1.62
N PHE A 57 -0.25 8.76 -1.13
CA PHE A 57 -0.56 8.31 0.24
C PHE A 57 0.65 8.09 1.14
N ALA A 58 1.87 8.10 0.60
CA ALA A 58 3.08 7.85 1.37
C ALA A 58 4.17 8.90 1.11
N VAL A 59 5.09 9.02 2.06
CA VAL A 59 6.32 9.79 1.91
C VAL A 59 7.46 8.80 1.69
N HIS A 60 8.37 9.11 0.77
CA HIS A 60 9.61 8.34 0.58
C HIS A 60 10.80 9.22 0.93
N ILE A 61 11.70 8.70 1.78
CA ILE A 61 12.95 9.36 2.18
C ILE A 61 14.06 8.34 2.00
N GLN A 62 15.00 8.56 1.09
CA GLN A 62 16.07 7.57 0.87
C GLN A 62 16.88 7.35 2.16
N LYS A 63 17.09 6.08 2.54
CA LYS A 63 17.81 5.74 3.77
C LYS A 63 19.23 6.32 3.78
N GLU A 64 19.89 6.38 2.62
CA GLU A 64 21.25 6.88 2.48
C GLU A 64 21.34 8.36 2.85
N ASP A 65 20.31 9.14 2.54
CA ASP A 65 20.28 10.57 2.87
C ASP A 65 20.21 10.77 4.39
N VAL A 66 19.48 9.90 5.09
CA VAL A 66 19.34 9.93 6.56
C VAL A 66 20.62 9.44 7.24
N VAL A 67 21.16 8.31 6.81
CA VAL A 67 22.27 7.62 7.50
C VAL A 67 23.61 8.27 7.18
N TYR A 68 23.86 8.66 5.92
CA TYR A 68 25.19 9.09 5.47
C TYR A 68 25.27 10.59 5.16
N LYS A 69 24.15 11.25 4.88
CA LYS A 69 24.15 12.68 4.47
C LYS A 69 23.58 13.63 5.51
N GLY A 70 23.25 13.12 6.71
CA GLY A 70 22.79 13.95 7.83
C GLY A 70 21.40 14.57 7.65
N LEU A 71 20.59 14.05 6.72
CA LEU A 71 19.22 14.52 6.53
C LEU A 71 18.40 14.24 7.79
N LYS A 72 17.75 15.27 8.32
CA LYS A 72 16.83 15.14 9.44
C LYS A 72 15.42 14.84 8.92
N ILE A 73 14.90 13.67 9.29
CA ILE A 73 13.55 13.22 8.92
C ILE A 73 12.50 14.27 9.32
N LEU A 74 12.65 14.88 10.50
CA LEU A 74 11.71 15.87 11.02
C LEU A 74 11.58 17.09 10.09
N ASP A 75 12.70 17.58 9.54
CA ASP A 75 12.73 18.76 8.67
C ASP A 75 11.94 18.48 7.38
N VAL A 76 12.11 17.28 6.81
CA VAL A 76 11.37 16.83 5.62
C VAL A 76 9.86 16.78 5.92
N LEU A 77 9.47 16.14 7.02
CA LEU A 77 8.05 15.98 7.36
C LEU A 77 7.37 17.31 7.74
N MET A 78 8.08 18.21 8.42
CA MET A 78 7.60 19.56 8.73
C MET A 78 7.49 20.45 7.49
N GLY A 79 8.30 20.19 6.46
CA GLY A 79 8.21 20.87 5.16
C GLY A 79 6.95 20.49 4.34
N ILE A 80 6.25 19.42 4.69
CA ILE A 80 5.03 19.00 3.99
C ILE A 80 3.86 19.91 4.43
N SER A 81 3.29 20.64 3.48
CA SER A 81 2.17 21.53 3.77
C SER A 81 0.97 20.79 4.37
N ARG A 82 0.27 21.44 5.31
CA ARG A 82 -0.94 20.87 5.94
C ARG A 82 -2.01 20.46 4.93
N ALA A 83 -2.12 21.19 3.82
CA ALA A 83 -3.03 20.85 2.72
C ALA A 83 -2.63 19.53 2.04
N ARG A 84 -1.33 19.32 1.79
CA ARG A 84 -0.82 18.04 1.26
C ARG A 84 -1.02 16.91 2.25
N VAL A 85 -0.71 17.11 3.54
CA VAL A 85 -0.96 16.12 4.60
C VAL A 85 -2.42 15.67 4.63
N ARG A 86 -3.37 16.60 4.56
CA ARG A 86 -4.81 16.28 4.54
C ARG A 86 -5.19 15.42 3.33
N ARG A 87 -4.69 15.75 2.14
CA ARG A 87 -4.91 14.95 0.92
C ARG A 87 -4.31 13.55 1.03
N MET A 88 -3.08 13.46 1.54
CA MET A 88 -2.42 12.16 1.75
C MET A 88 -3.19 11.30 2.73
N ARG A 89 -3.62 11.88 3.86
CA ARG A 89 -4.42 11.16 4.86
C ARG A 89 -5.77 10.70 4.30
N GLN A 90 -6.42 11.52 3.48
CA GLN A 90 -7.66 11.14 2.79
C GLN A 90 -7.42 9.94 1.87
N LYS A 91 -6.34 9.95 1.08
CA LYS A 91 -5.95 8.80 0.25
C LYS A 91 -5.66 7.55 1.08
N VAL A 92 -4.98 7.67 2.22
CA VAL A 92 -4.76 6.55 3.15
C VAL A 92 -6.09 5.95 3.62
N ILE A 93 -7.07 6.79 3.98
CA ILE A 93 -8.40 6.33 4.42
C ILE A 93 -9.12 5.57 3.30
N GLU A 94 -9.02 6.04 2.06
CA GLU A 94 -9.59 5.37 0.88
C GLU A 94 -8.99 3.98 0.62
N LEU A 95 -7.74 3.74 1.07
CA LEU A 95 -7.06 2.46 0.91
C LEU A 95 -7.41 1.44 2.00
N ILE A 96 -7.99 1.86 3.12
CA ILE A 96 -8.30 0.97 4.27
C ILE A 96 -9.08 -0.29 3.85
N PRO A 97 -10.15 -0.22 3.03
CA PRO A 97 -10.90 -1.42 2.63
C PRO A 97 -10.03 -2.46 1.90
N ARG A 98 -9.00 -2.00 1.17
CA ARG A 98 -8.14 -2.86 0.35
C ARG A 98 -7.17 -3.70 1.18
N VAL A 99 -6.99 -3.39 2.46
CA VAL A 99 -6.01 -4.04 3.37
C VAL A 99 -6.67 -4.67 4.59
N VAL A 100 -8.00 -4.66 4.68
CA VAL A 100 -8.77 -5.24 5.78
C VAL A 100 -9.69 -6.32 5.25
N TYR A 101 -9.87 -7.39 6.01
CA TYR A 101 -10.92 -8.38 5.77
C TYR A 101 -12.25 -7.90 6.34
N ARG A 102 -13.27 -7.89 5.51
CA ARG A 102 -14.62 -7.53 5.92
C ARG A 102 -15.22 -8.65 6.76
N LYS A 103 -15.97 -8.27 7.80
CA LYS A 103 -16.76 -9.23 8.58
C LYS A 103 -17.85 -9.87 7.71
N HIS A 104 -17.99 -11.19 7.76
CA HIS A 104 -19.05 -11.91 7.05
C HIS A 104 -20.44 -11.33 7.38
N GLY A 105 -21.31 -11.23 6.37
CA GLY A 105 -22.65 -10.66 6.50
C GLY A 105 -22.73 -9.13 6.58
N SER A 106 -21.59 -8.42 6.59
CA SER A 106 -21.58 -6.94 6.64
C SER A 106 -21.58 -6.24 5.28
N SER A 107 -21.75 -6.99 4.18
CA SER A 107 -21.70 -6.48 2.79
C SER A 107 -22.73 -5.39 2.50
N SER A 108 -23.87 -5.39 3.22
CA SER A 108 -24.95 -4.40 3.08
C SER A 108 -24.75 -3.14 3.94
N SER A 109 -23.72 -3.09 4.78
CA SER A 109 -23.46 -1.94 5.65
C SER A 109 -22.99 -0.73 4.82
N LYS A 110 -23.37 0.47 5.27
CA LYS A 110 -23.14 1.74 4.53
C LYS A 110 -21.67 1.98 4.16
N GLY A 111 -20.73 1.47 4.94
CA GLY A 111 -19.29 1.61 4.69
C GLY A 111 -18.70 0.64 3.67
N TRP A 112 -19.40 -0.45 3.33
CA TRP A 112 -18.86 -1.53 2.48
C TRP A 112 -19.65 -1.76 1.19
N LYS A 113 -20.74 -1.03 0.98
CA LYS A 113 -21.60 -1.20 -0.18
C LYS A 113 -20.83 -0.88 -1.47
N GLY A 114 -20.61 -1.89 -2.30
CA GLY A 114 -19.87 -1.76 -3.57
C GLY A 114 -18.34 -1.71 -3.43
N GLN A 115 -17.79 -1.91 -2.23
CA GLN A 115 -16.33 -1.99 -2.03
C GLN A 115 -15.87 -3.44 -1.90
N LYS A 116 -14.75 -3.73 -2.56
CA LYS A 116 -13.99 -4.98 -2.39
C LYS A 116 -13.09 -4.86 -1.16
N ASP A 117 -13.02 -5.93 -0.39
CA ASP A 117 -12.10 -6.02 0.73
C ASP A 117 -10.74 -6.61 0.30
N ALA A 118 -9.81 -6.80 1.25
CA ALA A 118 -8.52 -7.40 0.96
C ALA A 118 -8.61 -8.84 0.42
N PHE A 119 -9.61 -9.62 0.83
CA PHE A 119 -9.77 -10.99 0.34
C PHE A 119 -10.30 -11.00 -1.09
N ASP A 120 -11.34 -10.21 -1.37
CA ASP A 120 -11.92 -10.05 -2.70
C ASP A 120 -10.83 -9.67 -3.74
N ILE A 121 -9.98 -8.69 -3.40
CA ILE A 121 -8.87 -8.24 -4.25
C ILE A 121 -7.85 -9.36 -4.50
N ALA A 122 -7.51 -10.13 -3.47
CA ALA A 122 -6.52 -11.20 -3.59
C ALA A 122 -7.03 -12.33 -4.50
N ILE A 123 -8.31 -12.69 -4.40
CA ILE A 123 -8.94 -13.70 -5.27
C ILE A 123 -8.98 -13.22 -6.72
N ASP A 124 -9.40 -11.97 -6.95
CA ASP A 124 -9.42 -11.40 -8.30
C ASP A 124 -8.04 -11.42 -8.95
N GLY A 125 -7.01 -10.96 -8.22
CA GLY A 125 -5.63 -10.94 -8.71
C GLY A 125 -5.09 -12.35 -8.99
N ALA A 126 -5.43 -13.33 -8.15
CA ALA A 126 -5.06 -14.73 -8.38
C ALA A 126 -5.73 -15.30 -9.63
N LEU A 127 -7.03 -15.07 -9.81
CA LEU A 127 -7.80 -15.52 -10.97
C LEU A 127 -7.31 -14.88 -12.27
N GLU A 128 -7.01 -13.58 -12.25
CA GLU A 128 -6.46 -12.86 -13.40
C GLU A 128 -5.10 -13.43 -13.81
N LYS A 129 -4.22 -13.68 -12.85
CA LYS A 129 -2.91 -14.29 -13.09
C LYS A 129 -3.00 -15.72 -13.63
N ILE A 130 -3.99 -16.50 -13.18
CA ILE A 130 -4.24 -17.84 -13.74
C ILE A 130 -4.71 -17.72 -15.19
N ARG A 131 -5.69 -16.84 -15.46
CA ARG A 131 -6.21 -16.61 -16.82
C ARG A 131 -5.13 -16.14 -17.80
N SER A 132 -4.24 -15.24 -17.37
CA SER A 132 -3.16 -14.75 -18.21
C SER A 132 -2.16 -15.84 -18.58
N ARG A 133 -1.89 -16.78 -17.66
CA ARG A 133 -1.02 -17.94 -17.91
C ARG A 133 -1.67 -18.95 -18.85
N VAL A 134 -2.93 -19.31 -18.60
CA VAL A 134 -3.66 -20.26 -19.44
C VAL A 134 -3.81 -19.72 -20.87
N LYS A 135 -4.11 -18.43 -21.04
CA LYS A 135 -4.16 -17.82 -22.38
C LYS A 135 -2.80 -17.78 -23.08
N GLY A 136 -1.73 -17.45 -22.34
CA GLY A 136 -0.37 -17.48 -22.90
C GLY A 136 0.09 -18.90 -23.28
N GLU A 137 -0.32 -19.93 -22.52
CA GLU A 137 -0.06 -21.34 -22.85
C GLU A 137 -0.83 -21.79 -24.10
N VAL A 138 -2.05 -21.28 -24.34
CA VAL A 138 -2.84 -21.55 -25.56
C VAL A 138 -2.20 -20.90 -26.79
N GLU A 139 -1.72 -19.66 -26.69
CA GLU A 139 -1.03 -18.99 -27.82
C GLU A 139 0.33 -19.62 -28.16
N ILE A 140 1.05 -20.18 -27.18
CA ILE A 140 2.30 -20.92 -27.40
C ILE A 140 2.03 -22.33 -27.96
N GLY A 141 0.90 -22.95 -27.60
CA GLY A 141 0.44 -24.23 -28.17
C GLY A 141 0.10 -24.15 -29.66
N ASP A 142 -0.54 -23.05 -30.09
CA ASP A 142 -0.88 -22.82 -31.51
C ASP A 142 0.33 -22.45 -32.38
N LEU A 143 1.43 -21.95 -31.80
CA LEU A 143 2.68 -21.66 -32.52
C LEU A 143 3.64 -22.86 -32.61
N SER A 144 3.41 -23.92 -31.84
CA SER A 144 4.19 -25.17 -31.86
C SER A 144 3.56 -26.28 -32.68
N SER A 145 2.43 -25.97 -33.34
CA SER A 145 1.68 -26.89 -34.23
C SER A 145 1.72 -26.48 -35.71
N VAL A 146 2.64 -25.60 -36.11
CA VAL A 146 2.92 -25.23 -37.51
C VAL A 146 4.34 -25.60 -37.90
#